data_AF-A0A7C1ZKW0-F1
#
_entry.id   AF-A0A7C1ZKW0-F1
#
_cell.length_a   1.000
_cell.length_b   1.000
_cell.length_c   1.000
_cell.angle_alpha   90.00
_cell.angle_beta   90.00
_cell.angle_gamma   90.00
#
_symmetry.space_group_name_H-M   'P 1'
#
loop_
_entity.id
_entity.type
_entity.pdbx_description
1 polymer ?
#
loop_
_entity_poly.entity_id
_entity_poly.type
_entity_poly.pdbx_seq_one_letter_code
_entity_poly.pdbx_strand_id
1 'polypeptide(L)'
;MKIYGMDILEETDGERIRWKLHIRSPFKMADGKWRIGIADKVLERAQQRGVEKFILTVGQREMLMRVPDKREVKRKIRSKEFEHMDSLFENNPGFDILTFTINESQDSQLIKA
;
A
#
# COMPACT_ATOMS: atom_id res chain seq x y z
N MET A 1 -12.64 -6.10 2.19
CA MET A 1 -12.32 -6.93 1.01
C MET A 1 -10.88 -7.41 1.08
N LYS A 2 -10.51 -8.47 0.35
CA LYS A 2 -9.12 -8.93 0.26
C LYS A 2 -8.63 -8.85 -1.18
N ILE A 3 -7.46 -8.25 -1.41
CA ILE A 3 -6.84 -8.13 -2.73
C ILE A 3 -5.40 -8.66 -2.62
N TYR A 4 -5.10 -9.76 -3.31
CA TYR A 4 -3.77 -10.39 -3.38
C TYR A 4 -3.07 -10.47 -2.00
N GLY A 5 -3.74 -11.10 -1.03
CA GLY A 5 -3.20 -11.29 0.31
C GLY A 5 -3.42 -10.13 1.28
N MET A 6 -3.75 -8.93 0.78
CA MET A 6 -3.94 -7.72 1.59
C MET A 6 -5.39 -7.54 2.02
N ASP A 7 -5.62 -7.42 3.33
CA ASP A 7 -6.92 -7.10 3.91
C ASP A 7 -7.16 -5.59 3.83
N ILE A 8 -8.29 -5.20 3.22
CA ILE A 8 -8.67 -3.83 2.92
C ILE A 8 -10.03 -3.53 3.53
N LEU A 9 -10.12 -2.48 4.33
CA LEU A 9 -11.38 -1.87 4.75
C LEU A 9 -11.59 -0.56 3.97
N GLU A 10 -12.75 -0.41 3.35
CA GLU A 10 -13.12 0.81 2.65
C GLU A 10 -13.88 1.73 3.59
N GLU A 11 -13.46 2.99 3.66
CA GLU A 11 -14.10 4.06 4.41
C GLU A 11 -14.50 5.17 3.43
N THR A 12 -15.73 5.68 3.58
CA THR A 12 -16.24 6.81 2.81
C THR A 12 -16.78 7.87 3.76
N ASP A 13 -16.43 9.13 3.52
CA ASP A 13 -16.99 10.30 4.24
C ASP A 13 -18.08 11.02 3.42
N GLY A 14 -18.63 10.36 2.39
CA GLY A 14 -19.66 10.89 1.50
C GLY A 14 -19.10 11.55 0.23
N GLU A 15 -17.88 12.09 0.29
CA GLU A 15 -17.21 12.71 -0.88
C GLU A 15 -15.90 12.00 -1.25
N ARG A 16 -15.21 11.37 -0.30
CA ARG A 16 -13.88 10.79 -0.50
C ARG A 16 -13.83 9.33 -0.09
N ILE A 17 -13.11 8.54 -0.89
CA ILE A 17 -12.86 7.12 -0.60
C ILE A 17 -11.45 6.95 -0.04
N ARG A 18 -11.36 6.30 1.11
CA ARG A 18 -10.10 5.95 1.79
C ARG A 18 -10.07 4.45 2.01
N TRP A 19 -8.89 3.85 1.84
CA TRP A 19 -8.70 2.43 2.10
C TRP A 19 -7.75 2.22 3.27
N LYS A 20 -8.22 1.51 4.28
CA LYS A 20 -7.39 1.06 5.38
C LYS A 20 -6.76 -0.28 5.01
N LEU A 21 -5.43 -0.30 4.95
CA LEU A 21 -4.62 -1.46 4.58
C LEU A 21 -3.97 -2.01 5.85
N HIS A 22 -4.23 -3.27 6.18
CA HIS A 22 -3.59 -3.91 7.33
C HIS A 22 -2.29 -4.57 6.90
N ILE A 23 -1.15 -4.03 7.36
CA ILE A 23 0.17 -4.55 7.10
C ILE A 23 0.69 -5.29 8.34
N ARG A 24 0.70 -6.63 8.25
CA ARG A 24 1.11 -7.49 9.38
C ARG A 24 2.63 -7.47 9.63
N SER A 25 3.42 -7.34 8.58
CA SER A 25 4.89 -7.44 8.65
C SER A 25 5.54 -6.29 7.87
N PRO A 26 5.75 -5.11 8.50
CA PRO A 26 6.64 -4.10 7.93
C PRO A 26 8.09 -4.62 7.96
N PHE A 27 8.90 -4.26 6.97
CA PHE A 27 10.31 -4.69 6.91
C PHE A 27 11.20 -3.51 7.31
N LYS A 28 12.11 -3.74 8.26
CA LYS A 28 13.16 -2.77 8.59
C LYS A 28 14.36 -3.03 7.69
N MET A 29 14.70 -2.07 6.84
CA MET A 29 15.84 -2.21 5.93
C MET A 29 17.16 -1.90 6.65
N ALA A 30 18.27 -2.36 6.06
CA ALA A 30 19.62 -2.12 6.58
C ALA A 30 19.99 -0.63 6.70
N ASP A 31 19.29 0.25 5.96
CA ASP A 31 19.40 1.72 6.03
C ASP A 31 18.65 2.34 7.23
N GLY A 32 18.06 1.52 8.09
CA GLY A 32 17.31 1.94 9.27
C GLY A 32 15.88 2.40 8.98
N LYS A 33 15.46 2.45 7.72
CA LYS A 33 14.13 2.93 7.33
C LYS A 33 13.10 1.82 7.34
N TRP A 34 11.91 2.15 7.80
CA TRP A 34 10.74 1.26 7.70
C TRP A 34 10.19 1.27 6.28
N ARG A 35 9.93 0.07 5.76
CA ARG A 35 9.30 -0.09 4.45
C ARG A 35 8.11 -1.04 4.53
N ILE A 36 7.14 -0.81 3.66
CA ILE A 36 5.98 -1.68 3.47
C ILE A 36 5.85 -2.12 2.03
N GLY A 37 5.35 -3.33 1.85
CA GLY A 37 4.97 -3.86 0.55
C GLY A 37 3.50 -3.61 0.25
N ILE A 38 3.20 -3.08 -0.93
CA ILE A 38 1.83 -3.01 -1.46
C ILE A 38 1.82 -3.66 -2.85
N ALA A 39 0.92 -4.63 -3.05
CA ALA A 39 0.77 -5.28 -4.33
C ALA A 39 0.32 -4.28 -5.42
N ASP A 40 0.91 -4.37 -6.61
CA ASP A 40 0.57 -3.55 -7.78
C ASP A 40 -0.94 -3.58 -8.08
N LYS A 41 -1.57 -4.74 -7.95
CA LYS A 41 -3.02 -4.94 -8.13
C LYS A 41 -3.87 -4.17 -7.13
N VAL A 42 -3.39 -3.97 -5.90
CA VAL A 42 -4.06 -3.11 -4.91
C VAL A 42 -4.03 -1.66 -5.38
N LEU A 43 -2.87 -1.20 -5.86
CA LEU A 43 -2.69 0.16 -6.36
C LEU A 43 -3.56 0.43 -7.59
N GLU A 44 -3.58 -0.53 -8.53
CA GLU A 44 -4.43 -0.47 -9.72
C GLU A 44 -5.91 -0.34 -9.33
N ARG A 45 -6.37 -1.18 -8.40
CA ARG A 45 -7.76 -1.16 -7.96
C ARG A 45 -8.12 0.12 -7.22
N ALA A 46 -7.23 0.61 -6.35
CA ALA A 46 -7.40 1.86 -5.64
C ALA A 46 -7.57 3.04 -6.61
N GLN A 47 -6.75 3.10 -7.66
CA GLN A 47 -6.86 4.12 -8.70
C GLN A 47 -8.17 4.03 -9.49
N GLN A 48 -8.59 2.81 -9.88
CA GLN A 48 -9.87 2.60 -10.59
C GLN A 48 -11.07 3.04 -9.74
N ARG A 49 -10.97 2.91 -8.42
CA ARG A 49 -12.01 3.27 -7.45
C ARG A 49 -11.98 4.75 -7.07
N GLY A 50 -10.94 5.51 -7.43
CA GLY A 50 -10.80 6.91 -7.00
C GLY A 50 -10.42 7.05 -5.53
N VAL A 51 -9.70 6.08 -4.97
CA VAL A 51 -9.18 6.16 -3.59
C VAL A 51 -8.12 7.26 -3.53
N GLU A 52 -8.26 8.19 -2.57
CA GLU A 52 -7.33 9.31 -2.43
C GLU A 52 -6.16 8.99 -1.52
N LYS A 53 -6.44 8.28 -0.42
CA LYS A 53 -5.48 7.99 0.64
C LYS A 53 -5.58 6.56 1.15
N PHE A 54 -4.44 6.01 1.52
CA PHE A 54 -4.33 4.81 2.32
C PHE A 54 -4.15 5.14 3.79
N ILE A 55 -4.86 4.42 4.65
CA ILE A 55 -4.61 4.36 6.09
C ILE A 55 -3.86 3.05 6.34
N LEU A 56 -2.56 3.13 6.56
CA LEU A 56 -1.70 1.98 6.78
C LEU A 56 -1.73 1.61 8.25
N THR A 57 -2.27 0.45 8.58
CA THR A 57 -2.22 -0.10 9.95
C THR A 57 -1.04 -1.04 10.06
N VAL A 58 -0.04 -0.66 10.85
CA VAL A 58 1.19 -1.41 11.08
C VAL A 58 1.31 -1.70 12.58
N GLY A 59 1.00 -2.93 12.99
CA GLY A 59 0.88 -3.26 14.42
C GLY A 59 -0.23 -2.42 15.08
N GLN A 60 0.13 -1.60 16.08
CA GLN A 60 -0.81 -0.69 16.76
C GLN A 60 -0.78 0.75 16.22
N ARG A 61 -0.02 1.01 15.14
CA ARG A 61 0.14 2.35 14.58
C ARG A 61 -0.67 2.49 13.31
N GLU A 62 -1.22 3.69 13.11
CA GLU A 62 -1.86 4.10 11.87
C GLU A 62 -1.09 5.25 11.24
N MET A 63 -0.95 5.20 9.92
CA MET A 63 -0.23 6.22 9.16
C MET A 63 -0.99 6.52 7.88
N LEU A 64 -0.96 7.78 7.45
CA LEU A 64 -1.60 8.19 6.21
C LEU A 64 -0.57 8.20 5.07
N MET A 65 -0.96 7.66 3.93
CA MET A 65 -0.15 7.67 2.72
C MET A 65 -1.04 8.06 1.54
N ARG A 66 -0.57 8.94 0.65
CA ARG A 66 -1.27 9.17 -0.62
C ARG A 66 -1.24 7.91 -1.48
N VAL A 67 -2.28 7.65 -2.26
CA VAL A 67 -2.23 6.57 -3.24
C VAL A 67 -1.16 6.92 -4.29
N PRO A 68 -0.15 6.06 -4.52
CA PRO A 68 0.84 6.25 -5.57
C PRO A 68 0.16 6.38 -6.94
N ASP A 69 0.62 7.33 -7.74
CA ASP A 69 0.10 7.52 -9.09
C ASP A 69 0.72 6.50 -10.07
N LYS A 70 0.17 6.42 -11.28
CA LYS A 70 0.65 5.51 -12.33
C LYS A 70 2.12 5.76 -12.70
N ARG A 71 2.62 7.00 -12.58
CA ARG A 71 4.01 7.35 -12.93
C ARG A 71 4.96 6.81 -11.87
N GLU A 72 4.60 6.94 -10.60
CA GLU A 72 5.37 6.44 -9.47
C GLU A 72 5.44 4.91 -9.47
N VAL A 73 4.32 4.23 -9.72
CA VAL A 73 4.29 2.76 -9.86
C VAL A 73 5.22 2.31 -10.99
N LYS A 74 5.11 2.91 -12.19
CA LYS A 74 5.99 2.59 -13.32
C LYS A 74 7.47 2.86 -13.02
N ARG A 75 7.77 3.96 -12.31
CA ARG A 75 9.13 4.31 -11.91
C ARG A 75 9.72 3.23 -11.01
N LYS A 76 8.96 2.75 -10.02
CA LYS A 76 9.39 1.71 -9.07
C LYS A 76 9.61 0.36 -9.74
N ILE A 77 8.75 -0.03 -10.67
CA ILE A 77 8.95 -1.25 -11.48
C ILE A 77 10.24 -1.11 -12.29
N ARG A 78 10.46 0.05 -12.93
CA ARG A 78 11.68 0.30 -13.71
C ARG A 78 12.95 0.32 -12.86
N SER A 79 12.89 0.85 -11.63
CA SER A 79 14.04 0.86 -10.72
C SER A 79 14.23 -0.45 -9.94
N LYS A 80 13.42 -1.49 -10.21
CA LYS A 80 13.43 -2.77 -9.48
C LYS A 80 13.22 -2.61 -7.97
N GLU A 81 12.42 -1.62 -7.56
CA GLU A 81 12.00 -1.40 -6.17
C GLU A 81 10.74 -2.24 -5.83
N PHE A 82 10.76 -3.52 -6.22
CA PHE A 82 9.67 -4.45 -6.01
C PHE A 82 10.18 -5.89 -5.81
N GLU A 83 9.36 -6.72 -5.21
CA GLU A 83 9.54 -8.17 -5.15
C GLU A 83 8.44 -8.84 -5.96
N HIS A 84 8.80 -9.74 -6.88
CA HIS A 84 7.81 -10.50 -7.64
C HIS A 84 7.33 -11.69 -6.81
N MET A 85 6.02 -11.86 -6.72
CA MET A 85 5.38 -12.99 -6.07
C MET A 85 4.63 -13.83 -7.09
N ASP A 86 5.01 -15.10 -7.20
CA ASP A 86 4.28 -16.06 -7.99
C ASP A 86 2.88 -16.31 -7.39
N SER A 87 1.89 -16.47 -8.25
CA SER A 87 0.55 -16.88 -7.83
C SER A 87 0.57 -18.34 -7.38
N LEU A 88 -0.04 -18.62 -6.23
CA LEU A 88 -0.30 -20.00 -5.78
C LEU A 88 -1.48 -20.66 -6.51
N PHE A 89 -2.22 -19.91 -7.33
CA PHE A 89 -3.36 -20.39 -8.11
C PHE A 89 -2.98 -20.57 -9.57
N GLU A 90 -3.32 -21.72 -10.15
CA GLU A 90 -3.15 -21.99 -11.58
C GLU A 90 -3.87 -20.93 -12.43
N ASN A 91 -3.20 -20.47 -13.49
CA ASN A 91 -3.68 -19.45 -14.43
C ASN A 91 -3.86 -18.02 -13.89
N ASN A 92 -3.41 -17.71 -12.68
CA ASN A 92 -3.28 -16.32 -12.24
C ASN A 92 -1.85 -15.83 -12.51
N PRO A 93 -1.66 -14.67 -13.17
CA PRO A 93 -0.34 -14.07 -13.23
C PRO A 93 0.15 -13.74 -11.81
N GLY A 94 1.46 -13.88 -11.60
CA GLY A 94 2.12 -13.35 -10.41
C GLY A 94 1.90 -11.84 -10.27
N PHE A 95 2.22 -11.30 -9.12
CA PHE A 95 2.02 -9.90 -8.79
C PHE A 95 3.29 -9.30 -8.21
N ASP A 96 3.43 -7.99 -8.36
CA ASP A 96 4.60 -7.28 -7.86
C ASP A 96 4.26 -6.61 -6.54
N ILE A 97 5.05 -6.86 -5.50
CA ILE A 97 4.98 -6.14 -4.24
C ILE A 97 5.91 -4.94 -4.31
N LEU A 98 5.34 -3.75 -4.53
CA LEU A 98 6.08 -2.51 -4.56
C LEU A 98 6.43 -2.06 -3.14
N THR A 99 7.67 -1.67 -2.94
CA THR A 99 8.16 -1.24 -1.62
C THR A 99 8.04 0.27 -1.46
N PHE A 100 7.42 0.73 -0.38
CA PHE A 100 7.29 2.15 -0.03
C PHE A 100 7.97 2.43 1.30
N THR A 101 8.77 3.51 1.33
CA THR A 101 9.38 4.00 2.56
C THR A 101 8.35 4.82 3.32
N ILE A 102 8.22 4.52 4.61
CA ILE A 102 7.37 5.28 5.52
C ILE A 102 8.24 6.32 6.21
N ASN A 103 7.85 7.59 6.13
CA ASN A 103 8.52 8.66 6.86
C ASN A 103 7.70 9.01 8.11
N GLU A 104 8.12 8.49 9.27
CA GLU A 104 7.43 8.70 10.55
C GLU A 104 7.19 10.19 10.87
N SER A 105 8.02 11.11 10.37
CA SER A 105 7.92 12.55 10.67
C SER A 105 6.87 13.32 9.84
N GLN A 106 6.45 12.82 8.66
CA GLN A 106 5.49 13.52 7.80
C GLN A 106 4.07 12.95 7.87
N ASP A 107 3.93 11.67 8.23
CA ASP A 107 2.65 10.95 8.19
C ASP A 107 1.97 10.80 9.57
N SER A 108 2.54 11.43 10.61
CA SER A 108 2.03 11.45 11.99
C SER A 108 0.90 12.48 12.23
N GLN A 109 0.20 12.94 11.19
CA GLN A 109 -0.97 13.78 11.40
C GLN A 109 -2.12 12.93 11.91
N LEU A 110 -2.16 12.83 13.25
CA LEU A 110 -3.29 12.45 14.08
C LEU A 110 -4.60 12.80 13.37
N ILE A 111 -5.36 11.77 13.00
CA ILE A 111 -6.79 11.90 12.72
C ILE A 111 -7.41 12.32 14.06
N LYS A 112 -7.47 13.62 14.33
CA LYS A 112 -8.43 14.14 15.29
C LYS A 112 -9.79 13.98 14.65
N ALA A 113 -10.59 13.09 15.25
CA ALA A 113 -12.01 12.93 15.01
C ALA A 113 -12.76 14.27 15.10
#